data_AF-A0A4P8XHL7-F1
#
_entry.id   AF-A0A4P8XHL7-F1
#
_cell.length_a   1.000
_cell.length_b   1.000
_cell.length_c   1.000
_cell.angle_alpha   90.00
_cell.angle_beta   90.00
_cell.angle_gamma   90.00
#
_symmetry.space_group_name_H-M   'P 1'
#
loop_
_entity.id
_entity.type
_entity.pdbx_description
1 polymer ?
#
loop_
_entity_poly.entity_id
_entity_poly.type
_entity_poly.pdbx_seq_one_letter_code
_entity_poly.pdbx_strand_id
1 'polypeptide(L)'
;MRMAAAVLLAVWLLLMGYQFFTMEPIGFQGEVVHYIGGCLLFFQLLAWPFVFKVPKVTCGFMLFLALLSWGVARVMSPAYYAFVAVNAVFALLSYGGHRELARAASGKNI
;
A
#
# COMPACT_ATOMS: atom_id res chain seq x y z
N MET A 1 5.29 12.03 11.19
CA MET A 1 4.96 11.49 9.85
C MET A 1 3.73 10.56 9.75
N ARG A 2 3.25 9.94 10.85
CA ARG A 2 2.16 8.93 10.81
C ARG A 2 0.82 9.40 10.24
N MET A 3 0.36 10.60 10.61
CA MET A 3 -0.89 11.19 10.08
C MET A 3 -0.83 11.38 8.57
N ALA A 4 0.25 11.98 8.05
CA ALA A 4 0.42 12.19 6.62
C ALA A 4 0.43 10.87 5.83
N ALA A 5 1.14 9.85 6.33
CA ALA A 5 1.18 8.53 5.70
C ALA A 5 -0.21 7.88 5.64
N ALA A 6 -1.00 7.98 6.72
CA ALA A 6 -2.32 7.37 6.75
C ALA A 6 -3.35 8.12 5.91
N VAL A 7 -3.27 9.46 5.85
CA VAL A 7 -4.12 10.29 4.98
C VAL A 7 -3.78 10.02 3.51
N LEU A 8 -2.49 9.99 3.15
CA LEU A 8 -2.06 9.64 1.79
C LEU A 8 -2.54 8.25 1.39
N LEU A 9 -2.45 7.26 2.29
CA LEU A 9 -2.91 5.90 2.00
C LEU A 9 -4.43 5.86 1.83
N ALA A 10 -5.18 6.61 2.64
CA ALA A 10 -6.63 6.73 2.49
C ALA A 10 -7.02 7.35 1.15
N VAL A 11 -6.34 8.42 0.72
CA VAL A 11 -6.58 9.07 -0.58
C VAL A 11 -6.27 8.10 -1.73
N TRP A 12 -5.15 7.38 -1.67
CA TRP A 12 -4.81 6.35 -2.65
C TRP A 12 -5.88 5.26 -2.74
N LEU A 13 -6.33 4.75 -1.60
CA LEU A 13 -7.36 3.71 -1.55
C LEU A 13 -8.70 4.20 -2.09
N LEU A 14 -9.08 5.45 -1.85
CA LEU A 14 -10.28 6.05 -2.43
C LEU A 14 -10.18 6.19 -3.95
N LEU A 15 -9.06 6.69 -4.46
CA LEU A 15 -8.85 6.87 -5.90
C LEU A 15 -8.86 5.54 -6.64
N MET A 16 -8.09 4.58 -6.17
CA MET A 16 -8.01 3.26 -6.81
C MET A 16 -9.25 2.43 -6.57
N GLY A 17 -9.90 2.57 -5.42
CA GLY A 17 -11.20 1.95 -5.15
C GLY A 17 -12.26 2.47 -6.12
N TYR A 18 -12.34 3.79 -6.31
CA TYR A 18 -13.24 4.38 -7.30
C TYR A 18 -12.94 3.90 -8.72
N GLN A 19 -11.67 3.89 -9.13
CA GLN A 19 -11.26 3.38 -10.43
C GLN A 19 -11.63 1.90 -10.60
N PHE A 20 -11.44 1.09 -9.56
CA PHE A 20 -11.82 -0.33 -9.56
C PHE A 20 -13.33 -0.50 -9.75
N PHE A 21 -14.18 0.24 -9.02
CA PHE A 21 -15.64 0.11 -9.19
C PHE A 21 -16.19 0.66 -10.51
N THR A 22 -15.44 1.53 -11.19
CA THR A 22 -15.90 2.18 -12.43
C THR A 22 -15.31 1.57 -13.71
N MET A 23 -14.22 0.80 -13.61
CA MET A 23 -13.64 0.09 -14.75
C MET A 23 -14.31 -1.26 -14.95
N GLU A 24 -15.12 -1.38 -16.00
CA GLU A 24 -15.61 -2.68 -16.45
C GLU A 24 -14.47 -3.48 -17.11
N PRO A 25 -14.20 -4.72 -16.64
CA PRO A 25 -13.23 -5.58 -17.29
C PRO A 25 -13.76 -6.03 -18.66
N ILE A 26 -12.96 -5.83 -19.71
CA ILE A 26 -13.30 -6.29 -21.06
C ILE A 26 -12.60 -7.63 -21.32
N GLY A 27 -13.40 -8.68 -21.40
CA GLY A 27 -12.94 -10.04 -21.68
C GLY A 27 -12.22 -10.73 -20.51
N PHE A 28 -11.90 -12.02 -20.70
CA PHE A 28 -11.37 -12.88 -19.63
C PHE A 28 -10.06 -12.38 -19.02
N GLN A 29 -9.11 -11.89 -19.82
CA GLN A 29 -7.86 -11.34 -19.27
C GLN A 29 -8.10 -10.05 -18.47
N GLY A 30 -9.07 -9.23 -18.88
CA GLY A 30 -9.49 -8.05 -18.13
C GLY A 30 -10.05 -8.41 -16.76
N GLU A 31 -10.89 -9.45 -16.69
CA GLU A 31 -11.48 -9.92 -15.43
C GLU A 31 -10.44 -10.43 -14.44
N VAL A 32 -9.46 -11.22 -14.91
CA VAL A 32 -8.39 -11.74 -14.05
C VAL A 32 -7.52 -10.60 -13.51
N VAL A 33 -7.17 -9.63 -14.35
CA VAL A 33 -6.41 -8.44 -13.93
C VAL A 33 -7.24 -7.61 -12.95
N HIS A 34 -8.53 -7.43 -13.21
CA HIS A 34 -9.41 -6.71 -12.31
C HIS A 34 -9.44 -7.41 -10.93
N TYR A 35 -9.72 -8.71 -10.88
CA TYR A 35 -9.77 -9.47 -9.63
C TYR A 35 -8.48 -9.38 -8.80
N ILE A 36 -7.32 -9.55 -9.44
CA ILE A 36 -6.01 -9.46 -8.77
C ILE A 36 -5.75 -8.04 -8.25
N GLY A 37 -6.08 -7.01 -9.03
CA GLY A 37 -6.04 -5.62 -8.57
C GLY A 37 -6.92 -5.37 -7.36
N GLY A 38 -8.14 -5.92 -7.35
CA GLY A 38 -9.06 -5.88 -6.22
C GLY A 38 -8.48 -6.54 -4.96
N CYS A 39 -7.86 -7.72 -5.09
CA CYS A 39 -7.19 -8.38 -3.98
C CYS A 39 -6.04 -7.52 -3.40
N LEU A 40 -5.19 -6.92 -4.26
CA LEU A 40 -4.10 -6.06 -3.80
C LEU A 40 -4.63 -4.82 -3.06
N LEU A 41 -5.68 -4.19 -3.58
CA LEU A 41 -6.34 -3.05 -2.92
C LEU A 41 -6.95 -3.44 -1.57
N PHE A 42 -7.59 -4.61 -1.50
CA PHE A 42 -8.15 -5.13 -0.26
C PHE A 42 -7.08 -5.33 0.81
N PHE A 43 -5.94 -5.93 0.46
CA PHE A 43 -4.83 -6.07 1.40
C PHE A 43 -4.24 -4.70 1.80
N GLN A 44 -4.09 -3.75 0.88
CA GLN A 44 -3.66 -2.39 1.23
C GLN A 44 -4.64 -1.70 2.19
N LEU A 45 -5.95 -1.92 2.01
CA LEU A 45 -6.98 -1.41 2.92
C LEU A 45 -6.85 -2.01 4.32
N LEU A 46 -6.59 -3.32 4.43
CA LEU A 46 -6.33 -3.96 5.72
C LEU A 46 -5.09 -3.39 6.42
N ALA A 47 -4.08 -2.95 5.65
CA ALA A 47 -2.86 -2.36 6.20
C ALA A 47 -3.07 -0.95 6.78
N TRP A 48 -4.08 -0.22 6.30
CA TRP A 48 -4.35 1.17 6.68
C TRP A 48 -4.50 1.41 8.21
N PRO A 49 -5.33 0.67 8.96
CA PRO A 49 -5.45 0.86 10.41
C PRO A 49 -4.13 0.62 11.16
N PHE A 50 -3.25 -0.23 10.62
CA PHE A 50 -1.96 -0.52 11.25
C PHE A 50 -0.96 0.63 11.11
N VAL A 51 -1.13 1.53 10.13
CA VAL A 51 -0.26 2.72 9.97
C VAL A 51 -0.26 3.55 11.24
N PHE A 52 -1.42 3.62 11.91
CA PHE A 52 -1.55 4.32 13.18
C PHE A 52 -0.97 3.51 14.32
N LYS A 53 -1.42 2.27 14.57
CA LYS A 53 -1.03 1.55 15.80
C LYS A 53 0.40 0.99 15.76
N VAL A 54 0.80 0.40 14.65
CA VAL A 54 2.05 -0.38 14.55
C VAL A 54 2.75 -0.13 13.21
N PRO A 55 3.48 0.99 13.06
CA PRO A 55 4.12 1.36 11.79
C PRO A 55 5.13 0.33 11.28
N LYS A 56 5.78 -0.41 12.18
CA LYS A 56 6.72 -1.49 11.81
C LYS A 56 6.02 -2.64 11.05
N VAL A 57 4.84 -3.04 11.52
CA VAL A 57 4.03 -4.09 10.87
C VAL A 57 3.56 -3.59 9.51
N THR A 58 3.07 -2.34 9.46
CA THR A 58 2.67 -1.68 8.21
C THR A 58 3.81 -1.63 7.19
N CYS A 59 5.02 -1.28 7.63
CA CYS A 59 6.20 -1.26 6.77
C CYS A 59 6.48 -2.64 6.16
N GLY A 60 6.50 -3.70 6.99
CA GLY A 60 6.72 -5.07 6.51
C GLY A 60 5.62 -5.51 5.54
N PHE A 61 4.37 -5.17 5.86
CA PHE A 61 3.21 -5.50 5.03
C PHE A 61 3.24 -4.79 3.68
N MET A 62 3.58 -3.50 3.66
CA MET A 62 3.74 -2.72 2.43
C MET A 62 4.90 -3.22 1.58
N LEU A 63 6.03 -3.61 2.18
CA LEU A 63 7.14 -4.24 1.44
C LEU A 63 6.73 -5.58 0.82
N PHE A 64 6.01 -6.42 1.58
CA PHE A 64 5.48 -7.67 1.07
C PHE A 64 4.54 -7.45 -0.12
N LEU A 65 3.62 -6.48 -0.01
CA LEU A 65 2.74 -6.10 -1.12
C LEU A 65 3.49 -5.51 -2.31
N ALA A 66 4.57 -4.76 -2.09
CA ALA A 66 5.42 -4.25 -3.17
C ALA A 66 6.08 -5.41 -3.94
N LEU A 67 6.60 -6.42 -3.25
CA LEU A 67 7.20 -7.61 -3.87
C LEU A 67 6.15 -8.43 -4.64
N LEU A 68 4.97 -8.62 -4.05
CA LEU A 68 3.85 -9.30 -4.71
C LEU A 68 3.41 -8.57 -5.98
N SER A 69 3.20 -7.25 -5.87
CA SER A 69 2.82 -6.40 -6.99
C SER A 69 3.89 -6.41 -8.09
N TRP A 70 5.17 -6.50 -7.72
CA TRP A 70 6.27 -6.60 -8.67
C TRP A 70 6.24 -7.94 -9.42
N GLY A 71 6.04 -9.05 -8.69
CA GLY A 71 5.84 -10.36 -9.32
C GLY A 71 4.69 -10.34 -10.34
N VAL A 72 3.53 -9.79 -9.94
CA VAL A 72 2.37 -9.65 -10.82
C VAL A 72 2.66 -8.73 -12.01
N ALA A 73 3.36 -7.62 -11.81
CA ALA A 73 3.70 -6.67 -12.87
C ALA A 73 4.58 -7.27 -13.97
N ARG A 74 5.43 -8.24 -13.61
CA ARG A 74 6.34 -8.91 -14.55
C ARG A 74 5.64 -9.98 -15.38
N VAL A 75 4.60 -10.60 -14.84
CA VAL A 75 3.92 -11.75 -15.45
C VAL A 75 2.64 -11.34 -16.18
N MET A 76 1.94 -10.33 -15.69
CA MET A 76 0.57 -10.03 -16.15
C MET A 76 0.44 -8.69 -16.86
N SER A 77 0.71 -7.58 -16.16
CA SER A 77 0.49 -6.24 -16.72
C SER A 77 1.40 -5.18 -16.11
N PRO A 78 1.97 -4.27 -16.91
CA PRO A 78 2.79 -3.17 -16.39
C PRO A 78 1.99 -2.19 -15.51
N ALA A 79 0.66 -2.20 -15.54
CA ALA A 79 -0.17 -1.35 -14.68
C ALA A 79 0.11 -1.57 -13.17
N TYR A 80 0.56 -2.78 -12.81
CA TYR A 80 0.90 -3.12 -11.43
C TYR A 80 2.20 -2.48 -10.92
N TYR A 81 3.04 -1.88 -11.79
CA TYR A 81 4.21 -1.12 -11.32
C TYR A 81 3.80 0.12 -10.50
N ALA A 82 2.62 0.69 -10.75
CA ALA A 82 2.08 1.77 -9.91
C ALA A 82 1.85 1.28 -8.47
N PHE A 83 1.30 0.07 -8.29
CA PHE A 83 1.15 -0.55 -6.97
C PHE A 83 2.50 -0.80 -6.30
N VAL A 84 3.52 -1.23 -7.04
CA VAL A 84 4.89 -1.39 -6.49
C VAL A 84 5.42 -0.07 -5.94
N ALA A 85 5.37 0.98 -6.76
CA ALA A 85 5.88 2.30 -6.39
C ALA A 85 5.17 2.85 -5.15
N VAL A 86 3.84 2.78 -5.14
CA VAL A 86 3.02 3.29 -4.03
C VAL A 86 3.27 2.50 -2.74
N ASN A 87 3.30 1.16 -2.81
CA ASN A 87 3.63 0.32 -1.66
C ASN A 87 5.04 0.62 -1.13
N ALA A 88 6.03 0.83 -2.00
CA ALA A 88 7.37 1.19 -1.58
C ALA A 88 7.42 2.55 -0.87
N VAL A 89 6.69 3.57 -1.37
CA VAL A 89 6.58 4.87 -0.71
C VAL A 89 5.94 4.73 0.67
N PHE A 90 4.84 3.98 0.80
CA PHE A 90 4.20 3.77 2.10
C PHE A 90 5.05 2.94 3.07
N ALA A 91 5.84 1.99 2.58
CA ALA A 91 6.83 1.29 3.39
C ALA A 91 7.86 2.27 3.97
N LEU A 92 8.41 3.16 3.14
CA LEU A 92 9.38 4.18 3.58
C LEU A 92 8.78 5.14 4.62
N LEU A 93 7.56 5.63 4.38
CA LEU A 93 6.86 6.51 5.31
C LEU A 93 6.56 5.81 6.64
N SER A 94 6.16 4.53 6.59
CA SER A 94 5.91 3.70 7.77
C SER A 94 7.18 3.41 8.57
N TYR A 95 8.31 3.20 7.88
CA TYR A 95 9.63 3.07 8.49
C TYR A 95 10.06 4.38 9.18
N GLY A 96 9.85 5.53 8.53
CA GLY A 96 10.06 6.85 9.12
C GLY A 96 9.25 7.04 10.41
N GLY A 97 7.95 6.71 10.37
CA GLY A 97 7.06 6.75 11.53
C GLY A 97 7.49 5.81 12.67
N HIS A 98 8.08 4.65 12.35
CA HIS A 98 8.65 3.76 13.36
C HIS A 98 9.88 4.37 14.05
N ARG A 99 10.79 5.00 13.28
CA ARG A 99 11.97 5.67 13.86
C ARG A 99 11.60 6.85 14.75
N GLU A 100 10.56 7.62 14.40
CA GLU A 100 10.01 8.68 15.26
C GLU A 100 9.54 8.12 16.61
N LEU A 101 8.76 7.03 16.60
CA LEU A 101 8.28 6.38 17.81
C LEU A 101 9.42 5.78 18.66
N ALA A 102 10.39 5.13 18.02
CA ALA A 102 11.53 4.54 18.72
C ALA A 102 12.41 5.62 19.39
N ARG A 103 12.58 6.78 18.74
CA ARG A 103 13.31 7.93 19.32
C ARG A 103 12.56 8.55 20.50
N ALA A 104 11.24 8.73 20.38
CA ALA A 104 10.41 9.23 21.47
C ALA A 104 10.40 8.28 22.68
N ALA A 105 10.31 6.97 22.45
CA ALA A 105 10.36 5.96 23.51
C ALA A 105 11.73 5.88 24.19
N SER A 106 12.82 6.19 23.48
CA SER A 106 14.19 6.19 24.01
C SER A 106 14.52 7.45 24.82
N GLY A 107 13.58 8.38 25.03
CA GLY A 107 13.81 9.60 25.80
C GLY A 107 14.83 10.56 25.17
N LYS A 108 15.18 10.36 23.90
CA LYS A 108 16.09 11.25 23.17
C LYS A 108 15.29 12.46 22.69
N ASN A 109 14.90 13.30 23.65
CA ASN A 109 14.28 14.60 23.40
C ASN A 109 15.31 15.48 22.66
N ILE A 110 14.94 15.90 21.46
CA ILE A 110 15.48 17.09 20.81
C ILE A 110 14.53 18.22 21.19
#